data_AF-D8ITP6-F1
#
_entry.id   AF-D8ITP6-F1
#
_cell.length_a   1.000
_cell.length_b   1.000
_cell.length_c   1.000
_cell.angle_alpha   90.00
_cell.angle_beta   90.00
_cell.angle_gamma   90.00
#
_symmetry.space_group_name_H-M   'P 1'
#
loop_
_entity.id
_entity.type
_entity.pdbx_description
1 polymer ?
#
loop_
_entity_poly.entity_id
_entity_poly.type
_entity_poly.pdbx_seq_one_letter_code
_entity_poly.pdbx_strand_id
1 'polypeptide(L)'
;MAHNTLVPSRPLQVYEMASADRLATMMMDADYRHICVAGGIFHFQACYRHSEKYPATRVYQIKRELLDDVAHLGIYLEKKDIKLSPLKVEDLLVLADEKGYPARYEKFKEEWQRKLSAFKGLAEGRQENTKISQSIWLESPGCIVCGSVTDEMVTSTFASDQGLLIGMRFCEPHMKEAFASKKTALAYVAEHWGMAESFLSKFNWKFHEHNELTLQLSAEAVAKELDCKILGIKGGVITAERSSGFILKLRLGSLSDYGYNILSPSEVPLARIDSANHHDVPYGPDHKHRSLKKKKKKVVESSFTTGFPVADIPAIRKMVEDAEAEYGREKAK
;
A
#
# COMPACT_ATOMS: atom_id res chain seq x y z
N MET A 1 -5.20 2.08 6.88
CA MET A 1 -4.27 3.07 7.46
C MET A 1 -2.95 2.37 7.73
N ALA A 2 -1.83 2.94 7.27
CA ALA A 2 -0.50 2.49 7.69
C ALA A 2 -0.43 2.59 9.21
N HIS A 3 -0.56 1.46 9.90
CA HIS A 3 -0.68 1.44 11.34
C HIS A 3 0.72 1.46 11.95
N ASN A 4 1.05 2.53 12.68
CA ASN A 4 2.23 2.49 13.54
C ASN A 4 1.92 1.52 14.70
N THR A 5 2.65 0.41 14.80
CA THR A 5 2.46 -0.59 15.85
C THR A 5 3.18 -0.23 17.15
N LEU A 6 3.95 0.86 17.15
CA LEU A 6 4.61 1.39 18.33
C LEU A 6 3.61 2.11 19.22
N VAL A 7 3.71 1.88 20.52
CA VAL A 7 2.89 2.52 21.56
C VAL A 7 3.81 3.37 22.43
N PRO A 8 3.45 4.61 22.80
CA PRO A 8 4.32 5.52 23.56
C PRO A 8 4.84 4.97 24.90
N SER A 9 4.09 4.05 25.51
CA SER A 9 4.41 3.42 26.80
C SER A 9 5.05 2.04 26.69
N ARG A 10 5.31 1.54 25.47
CA ARG A 10 5.83 0.19 25.24
C ARG A 10 7.19 0.24 24.54
N PRO A 11 8.31 0.30 25.29
CA PRO A 11 9.66 0.36 24.73
C PRO A 11 10.14 -0.97 24.12
N LEU A 12 9.43 -2.06 24.42
CA LEU A 12 9.71 -3.43 23.98
C LEU A 12 8.60 -3.93 23.07
N GLN A 13 8.97 -4.32 21.84
CA GLN A 13 8.10 -5.07 20.96
C GLN A 13 8.54 -6.51 20.90
N VAL A 14 7.62 -7.40 21.31
CA VAL A 14 7.91 -8.82 21.42
C VAL A 14 7.15 -9.58 20.33
N TYR A 15 7.87 -10.37 19.56
CA TYR A 15 7.37 -11.15 18.44
C TYR A 15 7.63 -12.63 18.69
N GLU A 16 6.59 -13.44 18.60
CA GLU A 16 6.71 -14.89 18.74
C GLU A 16 7.05 -15.52 17.39
N MET A 17 8.12 -16.33 17.37
CA MET A 17 8.63 -16.96 16.15
C MET A 17 7.99 -18.31 15.92
N ALA A 18 7.65 -18.56 14.65
CA ALA A 18 7.00 -19.80 14.23
C ALA A 18 7.92 -21.04 14.29
N SER A 19 9.25 -20.87 14.28
CA SER A 19 10.19 -21.99 14.31
C SER A 19 11.56 -21.61 14.88
N ALA A 20 12.25 -22.62 15.45
CA ALA A 20 13.60 -22.49 15.98
C ALA A 20 14.61 -22.06 14.91
N ASP A 21 14.47 -22.55 13.67
CA ASP A 21 15.32 -22.13 12.54
C ASP A 21 15.24 -20.63 12.27
N ARG A 22 14.03 -20.06 12.29
CA ARG A 22 13.83 -18.62 12.10
C ARG A 22 14.43 -17.83 13.25
N LEU A 23 14.19 -18.26 14.49
CA LEU A 23 14.79 -17.61 15.65
C LEU A 23 16.33 -17.66 15.58
N ALA A 24 16.91 -18.80 15.24
CA ALA A 24 18.36 -18.95 15.11
C ALA A 24 18.92 -18.01 14.04
N THR A 25 18.23 -17.86 12.90
CA THR A 25 18.61 -16.90 11.86
C THR A 25 18.64 -15.47 12.41
N MET A 26 17.60 -15.06 13.14
CA MET A 26 17.57 -13.73 13.79
C MET A 26 18.69 -13.59 14.84
N MET A 27 18.98 -14.65 15.61
CA MET A 27 20.04 -14.61 16.63
C MET A 27 21.43 -14.32 16.03
N MET A 28 21.70 -14.70 14.78
CA MET A 28 23.00 -14.45 14.14
C MET A 28 23.35 -12.96 14.10
N ASP A 29 22.38 -12.10 13.81
CA ASP A 29 22.57 -10.66 13.64
C ASP A 29 22.05 -9.82 14.82
N ALA A 30 21.56 -10.47 15.88
CA ALA A 30 21.02 -9.78 17.05
C ALA A 30 22.12 -9.10 17.88
N ASP A 31 21.83 -7.91 18.41
CA ASP A 31 22.71 -7.19 19.33
C ASP A 31 22.91 -7.99 20.64
N TYR A 32 21.86 -8.66 21.10
CA TYR A 32 21.88 -9.51 22.30
C TYR A 32 21.14 -10.82 22.05
N ARG A 33 21.70 -11.90 22.58
CA ARG A 33 21.15 -13.26 22.53
C ARG A 33 21.04 -13.75 23.96
N HIS A 34 19.83 -14.00 24.42
CA HIS A 34 19.63 -14.33 25.83
C HIS A 34 18.54 -15.37 26.04
N ILE A 35 18.60 -15.95 27.23
CA ILE A 35 17.54 -16.75 27.80
C ILE A 35 17.08 -16.08 29.10
N CYS A 36 15.77 -15.91 29.26
CA CYS A 36 15.19 -15.45 30.52
C CYS A 36 14.07 -16.40 30.97
N VAL A 37 13.82 -16.46 32.28
CA VAL A 37 12.79 -17.32 32.87
C VAL A 37 11.78 -16.45 33.60
N ALA A 38 10.51 -16.54 33.21
CA ALA A 38 9.42 -15.77 33.79
C ALA A 38 8.22 -16.69 34.03
N GLY A 39 7.76 -16.79 35.28
CA GLY A 39 6.60 -17.64 35.62
C GLY A 39 6.77 -19.12 35.27
N GLY A 40 8.01 -19.64 35.30
CA GLY A 40 8.32 -21.02 34.90
C GLY A 40 8.48 -21.24 33.39
N ILE A 41 8.32 -20.20 32.57
CA ILE A 41 8.47 -20.25 31.11
C ILE A 41 9.87 -19.75 30.75
N PHE A 42 10.59 -20.51 29.93
CA PHE A 42 11.87 -20.15 29.35
C PHE A 42 11.66 -19.42 28.02
N HIS A 43 12.24 -18.23 27.90
CA HIS A 43 12.17 -17.40 26.72
C HIS A 43 13.55 -17.34 26.05
N PHE A 44 13.65 -17.90 24.86
CA PHE A 44 14.84 -17.84 24.01
C PHE A 44 14.70 -16.63 23.10
N GLN A 45 15.62 -15.67 23.18
CA GLN A 45 15.40 -14.33 22.66
C GLN A 45 16.57 -13.83 21.79
N ALA A 46 16.23 -13.35 20.59
CA ALA A 46 17.05 -12.48 19.78
C ALA A 46 16.59 -11.03 20.00
N CYS A 47 17.46 -10.18 20.50
CA CYS A 47 17.14 -8.81 20.85
C CYS A 47 17.95 -7.81 20.02
N TYR A 48 17.23 -6.90 19.39
CA TYR A 48 17.77 -5.81 18.59
C TYR A 48 17.44 -4.50 19.29
N ARG A 49 18.49 -3.75 19.63
CA ARG A 49 18.36 -2.44 20.26
C ARG A 49 17.59 -1.48 19.37
N HIS A 50 17.04 -0.46 20.01
CA HIS A 50 16.59 0.72 19.32
C HIS A 50 17.73 1.32 18.48
N SER A 51 17.36 2.08 17.46
CA SER A 51 18.28 2.81 16.60
C SER A 51 17.68 4.18 16.27
N GLU A 52 18.44 5.03 15.59
CA GLU A 52 17.87 6.29 15.06
C GLU A 52 16.67 6.05 14.13
N LYS A 53 16.65 4.90 13.43
CA LYS A 53 15.59 4.54 12.47
C LYS A 53 14.41 3.83 13.10
N TYR A 54 14.55 3.31 14.33
CA TYR A 54 13.49 2.55 15.00
C TYR A 54 13.58 2.71 16.53
N PRO A 55 12.59 3.33 17.19
CA PRO A 55 12.75 3.83 18.56
C PRO A 55 12.60 2.76 19.64
N ALA A 56 11.94 1.64 19.35
CA ALA A 56 11.71 0.53 20.28
C ALA A 56 12.75 -0.57 20.11
N THR A 57 13.00 -1.29 21.19
CA THR A 57 13.77 -2.54 21.17
C THR A 57 12.87 -3.67 20.71
N ARG A 58 13.38 -4.51 19.80
CA ARG A 58 12.64 -5.62 19.20
C ARG A 58 13.18 -6.92 19.75
N VAL A 59 12.29 -7.75 20.27
CA VAL A 59 12.59 -9.06 20.85
C VAL A 59 11.85 -10.12 20.05
N TYR A 60 12.59 -10.96 19.36
CA TYR A 60 12.06 -12.13 18.67
C TYR A 60 12.29 -13.34 19.56
N GLN A 61 11.24 -14.11 19.84
CA GLN A 61 11.32 -15.14 20.87
C GLN A 61 10.62 -16.45 20.53
N ILE A 62 11.08 -17.49 21.20
CA ILE A 62 10.38 -18.76 21.36
C ILE A 62 10.26 -19.05 22.85
N LYS A 63 9.08 -19.52 23.28
CA LYS A 63 8.79 -19.93 24.64
C LYS A 63 8.84 -21.45 24.78
N ARG A 64 9.36 -21.93 25.90
CA ARG A 64 9.32 -23.35 26.31
C ARG A 64 9.03 -23.46 27.79
N GLU A 65 8.24 -24.46 28.15
CA GLU A 65 7.85 -24.71 29.54
C GLU A 65 8.54 -25.97 30.07
N LEU A 66 8.68 -26.99 29.22
CA LEU A 66 9.25 -28.27 29.59
C LEU A 66 10.79 -28.23 29.48
N LEU A 67 11.47 -28.80 30.46
CA LEU A 67 12.94 -28.78 30.54
C LEU A 67 13.61 -29.58 29.42
N ASP A 68 12.97 -30.64 28.92
CA ASP A 68 13.43 -31.41 27.78
C ASP A 68 13.43 -30.56 26.50
N ASP A 69 12.36 -29.80 26.25
CA ASP A 69 12.30 -28.87 25.12
C ASP A 69 13.34 -27.75 25.22
N VAL A 70 13.56 -27.23 26.43
CA VAL A 70 14.59 -26.23 26.71
C VAL A 70 15.96 -26.79 26.38
N ALA A 71 16.27 -28.01 26.81
CA ALA A 71 17.54 -28.68 26.53
C ALA A 71 17.71 -28.95 25.02
N HIS A 72 16.67 -29.45 24.35
CA HIS A 72 16.71 -29.70 22.90
C HIS A 72 16.96 -28.41 22.11
N LEU A 73 16.27 -27.32 22.44
CA LEU A 73 16.47 -26.03 21.79
C LEU A 73 17.86 -25.45 22.09
N GLY A 74 18.33 -25.58 23.34
CA GLY A 74 19.68 -25.17 23.74
C GLY A 74 20.76 -25.88 22.91
N ILE A 75 20.72 -27.21 22.84
CA ILE A 75 21.66 -28.02 22.03
C ILE A 75 21.59 -27.63 20.55
N TYR A 76 20.38 -27.40 20.02
CA TYR A 76 20.20 -26.99 18.64
C TYR A 76 20.88 -25.63 18.35
N LEU A 77 20.74 -24.66 19.25
CA LEU A 77 21.37 -23.34 19.11
C LEU A 77 22.89 -23.41 19.27
N GLU A 78 23.40 -24.20 20.23
CA GLU A 78 24.84 -24.40 20.41
C GLU A 78 25.50 -25.03 19.18
N LYS A 79 24.84 -26.00 18.52
CA LYS A 79 25.32 -26.58 17.25
C LYS A 79 25.45 -25.55 16.12
N LYS A 80 24.79 -24.39 16.25
CA LYS A 80 24.90 -23.26 15.33
C LYS A 80 25.82 -22.15 15.84
N ASP A 81 26.62 -22.43 16.87
CA ASP A 81 27.50 -21.48 17.55
C ASP A 81 26.77 -20.26 18.14
N ILE A 82 25.49 -20.45 18.50
CA ILE A 82 24.68 -19.43 19.16
C ILE A 82 24.76 -19.65 20.66
N LYS A 83 25.54 -18.81 21.34
CA LYS A 83 25.63 -18.79 22.81
C LYS A 83 24.60 -17.82 23.38
N LEU A 84 23.86 -18.30 24.38
CA LEU A 84 22.86 -17.50 25.09
C LEU A 84 23.39 -17.08 26.44
N SER A 85 23.23 -15.80 26.77
CA SER A 85 23.50 -15.29 28.12
C SER A 85 22.21 -15.30 28.95
N PRO A 86 22.23 -15.78 30.20
CA PRO A 86 21.11 -15.60 31.10
C PRO A 86 20.83 -14.10 31.33
N LEU A 87 19.56 -13.70 31.29
CA LEU A 87 19.13 -12.32 31.54
C LEU A 87 17.92 -12.32 32.48
N LYS A 88 17.89 -11.41 33.45
CA LYS A 88 16.70 -11.21 34.27
C LYS A 88 15.66 -10.40 33.51
N VAL A 89 14.39 -10.63 33.81
CA VAL A 89 13.29 -9.95 33.10
C VAL A 89 13.36 -8.43 33.32
N GLU A 90 13.79 -7.99 34.50
CA GLU A 90 13.91 -6.57 34.84
C GLU A 90 14.99 -5.86 34.01
N ASP A 91 16.05 -6.59 33.64
CA ASP A 91 17.15 -6.07 32.82
C ASP A 91 16.74 -5.83 31.36
N LEU A 92 15.63 -6.44 30.89
CA LEU A 92 15.10 -6.18 29.55
C LEU A 92 14.64 -4.72 29.39
N LEU A 93 14.05 -4.13 30.43
CA LEU A 93 13.61 -2.73 30.40
C LEU A 93 14.80 -1.77 30.39
N VAL A 94 15.88 -2.15 31.06
CA VAL A 94 17.16 -1.43 31.01
C VAL A 94 17.75 -1.50 29.61
N LEU A 95 17.79 -2.68 28.99
CA LEU A 95 18.23 -2.85 27.60
C LEU A 95 17.36 -2.08 26.60
N ALA A 96 16.07 -1.93 26.90
CA ALA A 96 15.15 -1.17 26.09
C ALA A 96 15.31 0.35 26.21
N ASP A 97 16.11 0.81 27.18
CA ASP A 97 16.19 2.21 27.62
C ASP A 97 14.80 2.82 27.76
N GLU A 98 14.01 2.24 28.68
CA GLU A 98 12.63 2.66 28.95
C GLU A 98 12.51 4.15 29.24
N LYS A 99 13.47 4.72 29.99
CA LYS A 99 13.47 6.15 30.34
C LYS A 99 13.68 7.05 29.13
N GLY A 100 14.53 6.65 28.18
CA GLY A 100 14.77 7.39 26.94
C GLY A 100 13.72 7.14 25.84
N TYR A 101 12.91 6.09 25.97
CA TYR A 101 11.96 5.69 24.93
C TYR A 101 10.92 6.76 24.56
N PRO A 102 10.25 7.47 25.50
CA PRO A 102 9.26 8.48 25.14
C PRO A 102 9.82 9.56 24.20
N ALA A 103 11.04 10.04 24.45
CA ALA A 103 11.69 11.04 23.61
C ALA A 103 12.02 10.49 22.21
N ARG A 104 12.54 9.26 22.13
CA ARG A 104 12.79 8.59 20.84
C ARG A 104 11.50 8.35 20.07
N TYR A 105 10.44 7.94 20.77
CA TYR A 105 9.13 7.68 20.17
C TYR A 105 8.54 8.96 19.56
N GLU A 106 8.53 10.08 20.29
CA GLU A 106 8.00 11.33 19.74
C GLU A 106 8.83 11.83 18.55
N LYS A 107 10.16 11.79 18.64
CA LYS A 107 11.03 12.13 17.48
C LYS A 107 10.73 11.25 16.27
N PHE A 108 10.66 9.92 16.48
CA PHE A 108 10.32 8.98 15.41
C PHE A 108 8.95 9.26 14.83
N LYS A 109 7.94 9.51 15.67
CA LYS A 109 6.56 9.77 15.27
C LYS A 109 6.45 11.05 14.45
N GLU A 110 7.11 12.13 14.83
CA GLU A 110 7.16 13.38 14.06
C GLU A 110 7.80 13.15 12.69
N GLU A 111 8.96 12.49 12.63
CA GLU A 111 9.63 12.17 11.38
C GLU A 111 8.79 11.24 10.49
N TRP A 112 8.17 10.22 11.08
CA TRP A 112 7.31 9.26 10.41
C TRP A 112 6.06 9.94 9.84
N GLN A 113 5.38 10.79 10.63
CA GLN A 113 4.23 11.57 10.18
C GLN A 113 4.60 12.53 9.05
N ARG A 114 5.75 13.21 9.16
CA ARG A 114 6.24 14.11 8.12
C ARG A 114 6.49 13.36 6.81
N LYS A 115 7.24 12.25 6.87
CA LYS A 115 7.58 11.41 5.71
C LYS A 115 6.37 10.73 5.07
N LEU A 116 5.33 10.44 5.86
CA LEU A 116 4.12 9.76 5.37
C LEU A 116 2.97 10.67 5.01
N SER A 117 3.07 11.97 5.27
CA SER A 117 1.99 12.92 5.02
C SER A 117 1.43 12.82 3.59
N ALA A 118 2.30 12.75 2.59
CA ALA A 118 1.93 12.56 1.19
C ALA A 118 1.25 11.20 0.95
N PHE A 119 1.82 10.09 1.45
CA PHE A 119 1.19 8.78 1.31
C PHE A 119 -0.18 8.70 2.00
N LYS A 120 -0.30 9.33 3.17
CA LYS A 120 -1.54 9.39 3.95
C LYS A 120 -2.64 10.11 3.15
N GLY A 121 -2.36 11.29 2.62
CA GLY A 121 -3.37 12.02 1.83
C GLY A 121 -3.72 11.30 0.52
N LEU A 122 -2.75 10.65 -0.14
CA LEU A 122 -3.04 9.78 -1.28
C LEU A 122 -3.94 8.60 -0.90
N ALA A 123 -3.65 7.94 0.23
CA ALA A 123 -4.42 6.80 0.72
C ALA A 123 -5.85 7.20 1.10
N GLU A 124 -6.03 8.31 1.82
CA GLU A 124 -7.34 8.85 2.20
C GLU A 124 -8.15 9.22 0.96
N GLY A 125 -7.55 9.95 0.02
CA GLY A 125 -8.22 10.29 -1.24
C GLY A 125 -8.59 9.05 -2.06
N ARG A 126 -7.74 8.01 -2.08
CA ARG A 126 -8.07 6.73 -2.73
C ARG A 126 -9.20 5.99 -2.03
N GLN A 127 -9.25 6.00 -0.69
CA GLN A 127 -10.35 5.41 0.07
C GLN A 127 -11.70 6.08 -0.21
N GLU A 128 -11.69 7.38 -0.49
CA GLU A 128 -12.92 8.12 -0.81
C GLU A 128 -13.38 7.96 -2.27
N ASN A 129 -12.46 7.66 -3.20
CA ASN A 129 -12.72 7.71 -4.63
C ASN A 129 -12.61 6.34 -5.33
N THR A 130 -12.16 5.29 -4.64
CA THR A 130 -11.92 3.96 -5.23
C THR A 130 -12.38 2.85 -4.28
N LYS A 131 -12.29 1.59 -4.71
CA LYS A 131 -12.53 0.39 -3.86
C LYS A 131 -11.40 0.08 -2.88
N ILE A 132 -10.35 0.92 -2.83
CA ILE A 132 -9.26 0.75 -1.88
C ILE A 132 -9.81 1.01 -0.47
N SER A 133 -9.75 0.01 0.40
CA SER A 133 -10.15 0.15 1.80
C SER A 133 -8.94 0.14 2.74
N GLN A 134 -7.82 -0.45 2.31
CA GLN A 134 -6.62 -0.61 3.11
C GLN A 134 -5.40 0.04 2.46
N SER A 135 -4.44 0.43 3.31
CA SER A 135 -3.19 1.04 2.87
C SER A 135 -2.04 0.61 3.78
N ILE A 136 -0.92 0.22 3.16
CA ILE A 136 0.31 -0.20 3.81
C ILE A 136 1.46 0.62 3.26
N TRP A 137 2.36 1.05 4.14
CA TRP A 137 3.62 1.67 3.76
C TRP A 137 4.78 0.74 4.09
N LEU A 138 5.62 0.45 3.09
CA LEU A 138 6.85 -0.31 3.27
C LEU A 138 7.99 0.65 3.60
N GLU A 139 8.28 0.81 4.89
CA GLU A 139 9.36 1.68 5.35
C GLU A 139 10.73 1.10 4.97
N SER A 140 11.57 1.95 4.40
CA SER A 140 12.96 1.64 4.06
C SER A 140 13.82 2.91 4.23
N PRO A 141 15.13 2.80 4.52
CA PRO A 141 15.98 3.97 4.78
C PRO A 141 16.23 4.88 3.57
N GLY A 142 15.82 4.45 2.37
CA GLY A 142 16.00 5.13 1.09
C GLY A 142 15.20 4.35 0.05
N CYS A 143 15.75 4.17 -1.15
CA CYS A 143 15.18 3.28 -2.15
C CYS A 143 15.07 1.86 -1.59
N ILE A 144 13.90 1.24 -1.70
CA ILE A 144 13.67 -0.12 -1.20
C ILE A 144 14.51 -1.19 -1.92
N VAL A 145 15.03 -0.88 -3.11
CA VAL A 145 15.85 -1.80 -3.93
C VAL A 145 17.34 -1.69 -3.58
N CYS A 146 17.91 -0.48 -3.52
CA CYS A 146 19.37 -0.30 -3.30
C CYS A 146 19.76 0.53 -2.07
N GLY A 147 18.81 1.10 -1.34
CA GLY A 147 19.07 1.92 -0.14
C GLY A 147 19.54 3.35 -0.41
N SER A 148 19.69 3.79 -1.66
CA SER A 148 20.07 5.17 -1.98
C SER A 148 19.05 6.19 -1.46
N VAL A 149 19.50 7.35 -0.99
CA VAL A 149 18.62 8.41 -0.46
C VAL A 149 17.62 8.88 -1.52
N THR A 150 16.34 8.92 -1.15
CA THR A 150 15.25 9.42 -2.00
C THR A 150 14.00 9.66 -1.13
N ASP A 151 13.22 10.66 -1.50
CA ASP A 151 11.88 10.93 -0.96
C ASP A 151 10.76 10.59 -1.97
N GLU A 152 11.13 10.05 -3.14
CA GLU A 152 10.18 9.71 -4.19
C GLU A 152 9.31 8.52 -3.78
N MET A 153 7.99 8.73 -3.87
CA MET A 153 7.00 7.73 -3.53
C MET A 153 6.53 7.00 -4.78
N VAL A 154 6.50 5.68 -4.72
CA VAL A 154 5.86 4.82 -5.72
C VAL A 154 4.81 3.96 -5.03
N THR A 155 3.70 3.69 -5.71
CA THR A 155 2.62 2.87 -5.16
C THR A 155 2.26 1.70 -6.07
N SER A 156 1.70 0.66 -5.47
CA SER A 156 1.05 -0.45 -6.15
C SER A 156 -0.35 -0.64 -5.58
N THR A 157 -1.31 -0.98 -6.42
CA THR A 157 -2.70 -1.21 -6.03
C THR A 157 -3.12 -2.62 -6.35
N PHE A 158 -3.77 -3.25 -5.38
CA PHE A 158 -4.45 -4.52 -5.51
C PHE A 158 -5.94 -4.24 -5.58
N ALA A 159 -6.55 -4.48 -6.74
CA ALA A 159 -7.98 -4.34 -6.92
C ALA A 159 -8.67 -5.65 -6.52
N SER A 160 -9.48 -5.57 -5.45
CA SER A 160 -10.44 -6.60 -5.05
C SER A 160 -11.67 -5.88 -4.47
N ASP A 161 -12.64 -6.61 -3.94
CA ASP A 161 -13.78 -6.01 -3.22
C ASP A 161 -13.32 -5.14 -2.03
N GLN A 162 -12.18 -5.48 -1.43
CA GLN A 162 -11.47 -4.65 -0.46
C GLN A 162 -10.05 -4.38 -0.95
N GLY A 163 -9.89 -3.36 -1.78
CA GLY A 163 -8.62 -3.04 -2.41
C GLY A 163 -7.54 -2.61 -1.41
N LEU A 164 -6.28 -2.86 -1.78
CA LEU A 164 -5.11 -2.54 -0.96
C LEU A 164 -4.16 -1.62 -1.74
N LEU A 165 -3.76 -0.52 -1.12
CA LEU A 165 -2.68 0.35 -1.58
C LEU A 165 -1.38 0.04 -0.84
N ILE A 166 -0.30 -0.22 -1.56
CA ILE A 166 1.03 -0.39 -0.97
C ILE A 166 1.93 0.74 -1.47
N GLY A 167 2.46 1.56 -0.57
CA GLY A 167 3.44 2.60 -0.87
C GLY A 167 4.85 2.18 -0.49
N MET A 168 5.84 2.64 -1.26
CA MET A 168 7.26 2.41 -1.06
C MET A 168 8.09 3.55 -1.68
N ARG A 169 9.42 3.52 -1.49
CA ARG A 169 10.34 4.53 -2.06
C ARG A 169 11.23 3.93 -3.12
N PHE A 170 11.32 4.56 -4.29
CA PHE A 170 12.28 4.23 -5.35
C PHE A 170 13.18 5.42 -5.64
N CYS A 171 14.47 5.19 -5.89
CA CYS A 171 15.28 6.23 -6.51
C CYS A 171 14.93 6.35 -8.00
N GLU A 172 15.30 7.48 -8.62
CA GLU A 172 14.96 7.76 -10.02
C GLU A 172 15.34 6.63 -11.00
N PRO A 173 16.53 5.99 -10.91
CA PRO A 173 16.88 4.87 -11.80
C PRO A 173 15.90 3.69 -11.68
N HIS A 174 15.66 3.20 -10.46
CA HIS A 174 14.75 2.07 -10.24
C HIS A 174 13.28 2.42 -10.54
N MET A 175 12.90 3.69 -10.40
CA MET A 175 11.60 4.18 -10.85
C MET A 175 11.48 4.04 -12.37
N LYS A 176 12.47 4.51 -13.14
CA LYS A 176 12.49 4.38 -14.60
C LYS A 176 12.49 2.92 -15.05
N GLU A 177 13.28 2.07 -14.41
CA GLU A 177 13.33 0.64 -14.70
C GLU A 177 11.99 -0.04 -14.43
N ALA A 178 11.37 0.22 -13.27
CA ALA A 178 10.06 -0.33 -12.94
C ALA A 178 9.00 0.08 -13.98
N PHE A 179 8.94 1.36 -14.35
CA PHE A 179 8.00 1.84 -15.37
C PHE A 179 8.28 1.25 -16.76
N ALA A 180 9.55 1.14 -17.16
CA ALA A 180 9.94 0.54 -18.44
C ALA A 180 9.60 -0.96 -18.51
N SER A 181 9.66 -1.66 -17.37
CA SER A 181 9.33 -3.09 -17.29
C SER A 181 7.85 -3.41 -17.45
N LYS A 182 6.96 -2.39 -17.41
CA LYS A 182 5.49 -2.52 -17.38
C LYS A 182 4.94 -3.36 -16.22
N LYS A 183 5.76 -3.67 -15.22
CA LYS A 183 5.37 -4.39 -14.01
C LYS A 183 4.85 -3.42 -12.96
N THR A 184 4.06 -3.92 -12.00
CA THR A 184 3.73 -3.12 -10.81
C THR A 184 4.98 -2.90 -9.96
N ALA A 185 5.03 -1.83 -9.17
CA ALA A 185 6.19 -1.56 -8.33
C ALA A 185 6.49 -2.71 -7.35
N LEU A 186 5.47 -3.35 -6.78
CA LEU A 186 5.68 -4.50 -5.90
C LEU A 186 6.23 -5.73 -6.64
N ALA A 187 5.77 -5.98 -7.87
CA ALA A 187 6.31 -7.05 -8.71
C ALA A 187 7.80 -6.89 -8.94
N TYR A 188 8.20 -5.67 -9.28
CA TYR A 188 9.57 -5.29 -9.55
C TYR A 188 10.45 -5.49 -8.31
N VAL A 189 9.99 -5.09 -7.12
CA VAL A 189 10.69 -5.36 -5.86
C VAL A 189 10.83 -6.86 -5.58
N ALA A 190 9.75 -7.63 -5.76
CA ALA A 190 9.78 -9.08 -5.51
C ALA A 190 10.79 -9.80 -6.41
N GLU A 191 10.95 -9.38 -7.66
CA GLU A 191 11.94 -9.92 -8.59
C GLU A 191 13.38 -9.55 -8.17
N HIS A 192 13.63 -8.29 -7.82
CA HIS A 192 14.94 -7.85 -7.33
C HIS A 192 15.40 -8.58 -6.07
N TRP A 193 14.46 -9.04 -5.24
CA TRP A 193 14.75 -9.82 -4.04
C TRP A 193 14.79 -11.34 -4.28
N GLY A 194 14.67 -11.81 -5.52
CA GLY A 194 14.61 -13.24 -5.83
C GLY A 194 13.36 -13.93 -5.25
N MET A 195 12.32 -13.16 -4.93
CA MET A 195 11.08 -13.65 -4.30
C MET A 195 9.93 -13.84 -5.28
N ALA A 196 10.08 -13.46 -6.57
CA ALA A 196 8.99 -13.46 -7.54
C ALA A 196 8.21 -14.77 -7.60
N GLU A 197 8.88 -15.92 -7.72
CA GLU A 197 8.21 -17.21 -7.82
C GLU A 197 7.47 -17.60 -6.53
N SER A 198 8.07 -17.37 -5.35
CA SER A 198 7.48 -17.74 -4.06
C SER A 198 6.35 -16.80 -3.62
N PHE A 199 6.45 -15.52 -3.98
CA PHE A 199 5.46 -14.49 -3.67
C PHE A 199 4.23 -14.66 -4.57
N LEU A 200 4.39 -14.91 -5.86
CA LEU A 200 3.27 -15.01 -6.80
C LEU A 200 2.54 -16.36 -6.73
N SER A 201 3.30 -17.46 -6.58
CA SER A 201 2.71 -18.81 -6.51
C SER A 201 1.86 -19.02 -5.26
N LYS A 202 2.27 -18.47 -4.10
CA LYS A 202 1.52 -18.61 -2.85
C LYS A 202 0.17 -17.91 -2.86
N PHE A 203 0.07 -16.78 -3.56
CA PHE A 203 -1.16 -16.01 -3.61
C PHE A 203 -1.95 -16.18 -4.90
N ASN A 204 -1.49 -17.04 -5.83
CA ASN A 204 -2.06 -17.21 -7.17
C ASN A 204 -2.26 -15.88 -7.91
N TRP A 205 -1.31 -14.97 -7.76
CA TRP A 205 -1.39 -13.63 -8.33
C TRP A 205 -0.90 -13.63 -9.76
N LYS A 206 -1.71 -13.06 -10.66
CA LYS A 206 -1.33 -12.77 -12.04
C LYS A 206 -1.15 -11.27 -12.18
N PHE A 207 0.02 -10.85 -12.64
CA PHE A 207 0.20 -9.46 -13.07
C PHE A 207 -0.56 -9.29 -14.39
N HIS A 208 -1.48 -8.34 -14.41
CA HIS A 208 -2.22 -7.99 -15.60
C HIS A 208 -1.68 -6.66 -16.12
N GLU A 209 -1.11 -6.68 -17.33
CA GLU A 209 -1.01 -5.47 -18.13
C GLU A 209 -2.43 -5.01 -18.51
N HIS A 210 -2.60 -3.75 -18.93
CA HIS A 210 -3.83 -3.34 -19.62
C HIS A 210 -3.92 -4.13 -20.93
N ASN A 211 -4.63 -5.26 -20.88
CA ASN A 211 -4.84 -6.18 -21.97
C ASN A 211 -6.36 -6.39 -22.15
N GLU A 212 -6.75 -7.23 -23.10
CA GLU A 212 -8.15 -7.50 -23.40
C GLU A 212 -8.94 -7.98 -22.16
N LEU A 213 -8.31 -8.73 -21.26
CA LEU A 213 -8.95 -9.17 -20.02
C LEU A 213 -9.24 -7.98 -19.10
N THR A 214 -8.31 -7.05 -18.93
CA THR A 214 -8.52 -5.84 -18.11
C THR A 214 -9.64 -4.96 -18.67
N LEU A 215 -9.74 -4.85 -20.00
CA LEU A 215 -10.85 -4.18 -20.68
C LEU A 215 -12.18 -4.90 -20.44
N GLN A 216 -12.20 -6.23 -20.54
CA GLN A 216 -13.39 -7.03 -20.31
C GLN A 216 -13.88 -6.92 -18.87
N LEU A 217 -13.00 -7.10 -17.89
CA LEU A 217 -13.33 -6.95 -16.46
C LEU A 217 -13.86 -5.54 -16.15
N SER A 218 -13.26 -4.52 -16.76
CA SER A 218 -13.72 -3.14 -16.62
C SER A 218 -15.11 -2.95 -17.23
N ALA A 219 -15.39 -3.53 -18.39
CA ALA A 219 -16.70 -3.45 -19.04
C ALA A 219 -17.77 -4.18 -18.21
N GLU A 220 -17.45 -5.36 -17.68
CA GLU A 220 -18.35 -6.12 -16.81
C GLU A 220 -18.66 -5.37 -15.51
N ALA A 221 -17.64 -4.79 -14.86
CA ALA A 221 -17.82 -3.98 -13.66
C ALA A 221 -18.66 -2.73 -13.95
N VAL A 222 -18.42 -2.03 -15.06
CA VAL A 222 -19.23 -0.87 -15.48
C VAL A 222 -20.67 -1.27 -15.74
N ALA A 223 -20.90 -2.37 -16.47
CA ALA A 223 -22.26 -2.84 -16.76
C ALA A 223 -23.04 -3.17 -15.48
N LYS A 224 -22.41 -3.96 -14.61
CA LYS A 224 -23.05 -4.49 -13.39
C LYS A 224 -23.18 -3.43 -12.31
N GLU A 225 -22.12 -2.70 -12.00
CA GLU A 225 -22.09 -1.83 -10.84
C GLU A 225 -22.68 -0.45 -11.14
N LEU A 226 -22.53 0.05 -12.38
CA LEU A 226 -23.09 1.34 -12.77
C LEU A 226 -24.44 1.22 -13.48
N ASP A 227 -25.03 0.02 -13.55
CA ASP A 227 -26.31 -0.24 -14.23
C ASP A 227 -26.30 0.35 -15.66
N CYS A 228 -25.31 -0.10 -16.43
CA CYS A 228 -25.07 0.37 -17.78
C CYS A 228 -25.23 -0.75 -18.81
N LYS A 229 -25.71 -0.40 -19.99
CA LYS A 229 -25.62 -1.23 -21.19
C LYS A 229 -24.31 -0.94 -21.90
N ILE A 230 -23.50 -1.96 -22.15
CA ILE A 230 -22.26 -1.80 -22.95
C ILE A 230 -22.65 -1.68 -24.43
N LEU A 231 -22.29 -0.55 -25.04
CA LEU A 231 -22.52 -0.27 -26.46
C LEU A 231 -21.38 -0.80 -27.33
N GLY A 232 -20.15 -0.84 -26.79
CA GLY A 232 -19.01 -1.45 -27.48
C GLY A 232 -17.67 -1.19 -26.80
N ILE A 233 -16.68 -1.99 -27.21
CA ILE A 233 -15.28 -1.85 -26.82
C ILE A 233 -14.46 -1.71 -28.10
N LYS A 234 -13.82 -0.57 -28.32
CA LYS A 234 -13.03 -0.31 -29.54
C LYS A 234 -11.79 0.51 -29.21
N GLY A 235 -10.62 0.04 -29.64
CA GLY A 235 -9.35 0.77 -29.48
C GLY A 235 -9.01 1.12 -28.02
N GLY A 236 -9.29 0.22 -27.08
CA GLY A 236 -9.08 0.46 -25.65
C GLY A 236 -10.11 1.39 -25.00
N VAL A 237 -11.21 1.72 -25.69
CA VAL A 237 -12.29 2.54 -25.16
C VAL A 237 -13.55 1.71 -24.92
N ILE A 238 -14.03 1.71 -23.69
CA ILE A 238 -15.33 1.14 -23.30
C ILE A 238 -16.38 2.25 -23.43
N THR A 239 -17.40 2.01 -24.24
CA THR A 239 -18.58 2.88 -24.35
C THR A 239 -19.78 2.20 -23.71
N ALA A 240 -20.39 2.87 -22.75
CA ALA A 240 -21.53 2.35 -22.00
C ALA A 240 -22.62 3.41 -21.84
N GLU A 241 -23.87 2.98 -21.78
CA GLU A 241 -25.04 3.85 -21.66
C GLU A 241 -25.81 3.52 -20.39
N ARG A 242 -26.14 4.55 -19.60
CA ARG A 242 -27.00 4.48 -18.41
C ARG A 242 -28.47 4.43 -18.82
N SER A 243 -29.32 3.91 -17.95
CA SER A 243 -30.79 3.98 -18.12
C SER A 243 -31.35 5.41 -18.24
N SER A 244 -30.62 6.41 -17.73
CA SER A 244 -30.89 7.84 -17.89
C SER A 244 -30.57 8.42 -19.28
N GLY A 245 -29.95 7.62 -20.16
CA GLY A 245 -29.43 8.03 -21.47
C GLY A 245 -28.04 8.67 -21.43
N PHE A 246 -27.42 8.78 -20.24
CA PHE A 246 -26.04 9.27 -20.14
C PHE A 246 -25.05 8.27 -20.71
N ILE A 247 -24.00 8.78 -21.35
CA ILE A 247 -22.98 7.95 -22.00
C ILE A 247 -21.65 8.08 -21.26
N LEU A 248 -21.06 6.94 -20.93
CA LEU A 248 -19.73 6.80 -20.34
C LEU A 248 -18.76 6.36 -21.44
N LYS A 249 -17.67 7.11 -21.63
CA LYS A 249 -16.53 6.72 -22.49
C LYS A 249 -15.27 6.60 -21.65
N LEU A 250 -14.83 5.37 -21.39
CA LEU A 250 -13.65 5.05 -20.57
C LEU A 250 -12.51 4.59 -21.47
N ARG A 251 -11.49 5.43 -21.64
CA ARG A 251 -10.26 5.13 -22.41
C ARG A 251 -9.20 4.54 -21.48
N LEU A 252 -8.71 3.35 -21.81
CA LEU A 252 -7.66 2.62 -21.08
C LEU A 252 -6.49 2.34 -22.01
N GLY A 253 -5.52 3.26 -22.10
CA GLY A 253 -4.30 3.09 -22.89
C GLY A 253 -3.21 2.36 -22.10
N SER A 254 -2.96 2.83 -20.87
CA SER A 254 -2.08 2.21 -19.89
C SER A 254 -2.48 2.66 -18.48
N LEU A 255 -1.82 2.14 -17.43
CA LEU A 255 -2.12 2.56 -16.05
C LEU A 255 -1.84 4.06 -15.83
N SER A 256 -0.97 4.66 -16.65
CA SER A 256 -0.64 6.08 -16.62
C SER A 256 -1.23 6.89 -17.79
N ASP A 257 -1.95 6.23 -18.71
CA ASP A 257 -2.62 6.87 -19.85
C ASP A 257 -4.07 6.39 -19.95
N TYR A 258 -4.96 7.10 -19.27
CA TYR A 258 -6.38 6.77 -19.24
C TYR A 258 -7.25 8.04 -19.24
N GLY A 259 -8.56 7.86 -19.34
CA GLY A 259 -9.50 8.96 -19.12
C GLY A 259 -10.95 8.50 -19.12
N TYR A 260 -11.74 9.08 -18.23
CA TYR A 260 -13.15 8.74 -18.05
C TYR A 260 -14.00 9.96 -18.39
N ASN A 261 -14.83 9.87 -19.42
CA ASN A 261 -15.70 10.96 -19.85
C ASN A 261 -17.16 10.63 -19.59
N ILE A 262 -17.87 11.59 -19.00
CA ILE A 262 -19.32 11.53 -18.79
C ILE A 262 -19.98 12.51 -19.77
N LEU A 263 -20.84 11.98 -20.63
CA LEU A 263 -21.56 12.74 -21.65
C LEU A 263 -23.06 12.76 -21.32
N SER A 264 -23.71 13.87 -21.62
CA SER A 264 -25.17 13.99 -21.55
C SER A 264 -25.86 13.06 -22.58
N PRO A 265 -27.19 12.86 -22.50
CA PRO A 265 -27.94 12.14 -23.53
C PRO A 265 -27.88 12.75 -24.94
N SER A 266 -27.43 14.01 -25.04
CA SER A 266 -27.17 14.69 -26.32
C SER A 266 -25.69 14.64 -26.72
N GLU A 267 -24.92 13.73 -26.13
CA GLU A 267 -23.47 13.54 -26.34
C GLU A 267 -22.60 14.77 -26.02
N VAL A 268 -23.09 15.68 -25.17
CA VAL A 268 -22.28 16.83 -24.74
C VAL A 268 -21.42 16.42 -23.54
N PRO A 269 -20.08 16.61 -23.58
CA PRO A 269 -19.22 16.31 -22.43
C PRO A 269 -19.55 17.17 -21.22
N LEU A 270 -19.81 16.54 -20.08
CA LEU A 270 -20.19 17.20 -18.82
C LEU A 270 -19.08 17.18 -17.79
N ALA A 271 -18.42 16.02 -17.61
CA ALA A 271 -17.37 15.82 -16.61
C ALA A 271 -16.31 14.85 -17.13
N ARG A 272 -15.09 14.95 -16.58
CA ARG A 272 -13.96 14.12 -17.02
C ARG A 272 -12.95 13.83 -15.90
N ILE A 273 -12.38 12.62 -15.91
CA ILE A 273 -11.10 12.29 -15.27
C ILE A 273 -10.05 12.10 -16.37
N ASP A 274 -8.83 12.60 -16.16
CA ASP A 274 -7.72 12.52 -17.09
C ASP A 274 -6.40 12.28 -16.33
N SER A 275 -5.51 11.48 -16.92
CA SER A 275 -4.17 11.19 -16.39
C SER A 275 -3.08 12.10 -16.97
N ALA A 276 -3.44 12.99 -17.91
CA ALA A 276 -2.49 13.86 -18.57
C ALA A 276 -1.88 14.90 -17.60
N ASN A 277 -0.55 15.03 -17.63
CA ASN A 277 0.20 15.96 -16.79
C ASN A 277 0.19 17.38 -17.35
N HIS A 278 -0.95 18.07 -17.26
CA HIS A 278 -1.11 19.47 -17.70
C HIS A 278 -1.80 20.37 -16.68
N HIS A 279 -2.07 19.85 -15.47
CA HIS A 279 -2.65 20.59 -14.36
C HIS A 279 -1.80 20.40 -13.11
N ASP A 280 -1.62 21.48 -12.36
CA ASP A 280 -0.98 21.46 -11.06
C ASP A 280 -2.03 21.12 -9.99
N VAL A 281 -1.98 19.89 -9.48
CA VAL A 281 -2.87 19.37 -8.44
C VAL A 281 -2.03 18.71 -7.34
N PRO A 282 -2.50 18.71 -6.07
CA PRO A 282 -1.70 18.20 -4.94
C PRO A 282 -1.24 16.74 -5.09
N TYR A 283 -2.05 15.92 -5.76
CA TYR A 283 -1.76 14.53 -6.11
C TYR A 283 -2.01 14.38 -7.61
N GLY A 284 -0.96 14.63 -8.40
CA GLY A 284 -0.97 14.53 -9.86
C GLY A 284 -0.22 13.30 -10.38
N PRO A 285 -0.27 13.05 -11.69
CA PRO A 285 -0.88 13.90 -12.72
C PRO A 285 -2.40 13.74 -12.85
N ASP A 286 -2.97 12.70 -12.23
CA ASP A 286 -4.37 12.32 -12.43
C ASP A 286 -5.33 13.32 -11.76
N HIS A 287 -6.19 13.92 -12.57
CA HIS A 287 -7.06 15.01 -12.14
C HIS A 287 -8.49 14.85 -12.66
N LYS A 288 -9.43 15.53 -12.00
CA LYS A 288 -10.85 15.51 -12.34
C LYS A 288 -11.40 16.91 -12.60
N HIS A 289 -12.21 17.00 -13.64
CA HIS A 289 -13.06 18.13 -13.97
C HIS A 289 -14.50 17.76 -13.62
N ARG A 290 -15.04 18.34 -12.54
CA ARG A 290 -16.45 18.13 -12.15
C ARG A 290 -17.44 18.74 -13.15
N SER A 291 -17.03 19.78 -13.86
CA SER A 291 -17.84 20.43 -14.89
C SER A 291 -16.96 21.00 -16.00
N LEU A 292 -17.29 20.63 -17.24
CA LEU A 292 -16.62 21.13 -18.44
C LEU A 292 -17.23 22.44 -18.97
N LYS A 293 -18.23 23.00 -18.29
CA LYS A 293 -18.80 24.32 -18.61
C LYS A 293 -17.73 25.40 -18.44
N LYS A 294 -17.66 26.36 -19.38
CA LYS A 294 -16.58 27.38 -19.50
C LYS A 294 -16.18 28.06 -18.19
N LYS A 295 -17.12 28.34 -17.28
CA LYS A 295 -16.84 29.02 -15.99
C LYS A 295 -16.20 28.11 -14.93
N LYS A 296 -16.47 26.79 -14.96
CA LYS A 296 -15.99 25.83 -13.95
C LYS A 296 -14.89 24.90 -14.47
N LYS A 297 -14.59 24.92 -15.77
CA LYS A 297 -13.55 24.10 -16.40
C LYS A 297 -12.15 24.26 -15.77
N LYS A 298 -11.87 25.43 -15.17
CA LYS A 298 -10.60 25.74 -14.48
C LYS A 298 -10.52 25.20 -13.05
N VAL A 299 -11.62 24.74 -12.46
CA VAL A 299 -11.62 24.14 -11.12
C VAL A 299 -11.28 22.66 -11.31
N VAL A 300 -10.04 22.32 -11.01
CA VAL A 300 -9.47 20.98 -11.18
C VAL A 300 -9.05 20.46 -9.82
N GLU A 301 -9.32 19.19 -9.56
CA GLU A 301 -8.98 18.53 -8.30
C GLU A 301 -8.20 17.25 -8.60
N SER A 302 -7.41 16.76 -7.64
CA SER A 302 -6.87 15.41 -7.70
C SER A 302 -7.99 14.38 -7.90
N SER A 303 -7.78 13.44 -8.84
CA SER A 303 -8.77 12.40 -9.09
C SER A 303 -8.71 11.29 -8.04
N PHE A 304 -7.50 11.01 -7.53
CA PHE A 304 -7.17 9.83 -6.71
C PHE A 304 -7.52 8.49 -7.36
N THR A 305 -7.80 8.47 -8.66
CA THR A 305 -8.09 7.23 -9.38
C THR A 305 -6.82 6.43 -9.68
N THR A 306 -7.00 5.21 -10.17
CA THR A 306 -5.93 4.23 -10.38
C THR A 306 -5.67 3.91 -11.86
N GLY A 307 -6.54 4.39 -12.75
CA GLY A 307 -6.51 4.02 -14.16
C GLY A 307 -7.09 2.63 -14.45
N PHE A 308 -7.70 2.00 -13.45
CA PHE A 308 -8.39 0.72 -13.58
C PHE A 308 -9.86 0.86 -13.15
N PRO A 309 -10.83 0.91 -14.10
CA PRO A 309 -12.24 1.19 -13.80
C PRO A 309 -12.86 0.30 -12.73
N VAL A 310 -12.44 -0.98 -12.62
CA VAL A 310 -12.94 -1.89 -11.58
C VAL A 310 -12.68 -1.34 -10.18
N ALA A 311 -11.51 -0.75 -9.95
CA ALA A 311 -11.19 -0.07 -8.68
C ALA A 311 -11.80 1.33 -8.60
N ASP A 312 -11.93 2.02 -9.73
CA ASP A 312 -12.37 3.42 -9.79
C ASP A 312 -13.91 3.59 -9.85
N ILE A 313 -14.69 2.51 -9.81
CA ILE A 313 -16.17 2.55 -9.83
C ILE A 313 -16.76 3.60 -8.90
N PRO A 314 -16.31 3.76 -7.62
CA PRO A 314 -16.88 4.78 -6.74
C PRO A 314 -16.76 6.22 -7.29
N ALA A 315 -15.59 6.60 -7.82
CA ALA A 315 -15.41 7.91 -8.45
C ALA A 315 -16.28 8.08 -9.70
N ILE A 316 -16.30 7.07 -10.57
CA ILE A 316 -17.07 7.12 -11.83
C ILE A 316 -18.56 7.23 -11.53
N ARG A 317 -19.07 6.44 -10.57
CA ARG A 317 -20.46 6.48 -10.11
C ARG A 317 -20.84 7.89 -9.64
N LYS A 318 -20.07 8.44 -8.71
CA LYS A 318 -20.32 9.77 -8.14
C LYS A 318 -20.35 10.84 -9.23
N MET A 319 -19.43 10.78 -10.19
CA MET A 319 -19.43 11.73 -11.32
C MET A 319 -20.67 11.62 -12.21
N VAL A 320 -21.14 10.40 -12.48
CA VAL A 320 -22.37 10.18 -13.26
C VAL A 320 -23.58 10.69 -12.51
N GLU A 321 -23.72 10.36 -11.23
CA GLU A 321 -24.86 10.74 -10.40
C GLU A 321 -24.92 12.27 -10.21
N ASP A 322 -23.78 12.91 -9.97
CA ASP A 322 -23.67 14.37 -9.89
C ASP A 322 -24.11 15.04 -11.21
N ALA A 323 -23.68 14.47 -12.36
CA ALA A 323 -24.01 14.99 -13.67
C ALA A 323 -25.50 14.78 -14.03
N GLU A 324 -26.07 13.62 -13.70
CA GLU A 324 -27.50 13.30 -13.83
C GLU A 324 -28.34 14.28 -13.00
N ALA A 325 -27.95 14.53 -11.75
CA ALA A 325 -28.65 15.46 -10.85
C ALA A 325 -28.57 16.92 -11.33
N GLU A 326 -27.41 17.36 -11.84
CA GLU A 326 -27.28 18.72 -12.41
C GLU A 326 -28.14 18.88 -13.67
N TYR A 327 -28.10 17.92 -14.57
CA TYR A 327 -28.85 17.96 -15.82
C TYR A 327 -30.37 17.90 -15.60
N GLY A 328 -30.83 17.10 -14.64
CA GLY A 328 -32.25 17.06 -14.24
C GLY A 328 -32.75 18.41 -13.72
N ARG A 329 -31.94 19.12 -12.91
CA ARG A 329 -32.27 20.47 -12.44
C ARG A 329 -32.33 21.51 -13.55
N GLU A 330 -31.52 21.35 -14.61
CA GLU A 330 -31.52 22.27 -15.74
C GLU A 330 -32.72 22.08 -16.67
N LYS A 331 -33.21 20.84 -16.84
CA LYS A 331 -34.45 20.58 -17.61
C LYS A 331 -35.73 21.02 -16.89
N ALA A 332 -35.68 21.16 -15.57
CA ALA A 332 -36.83 21.58 -14.76
C ALA A 332 -36.99 23.11 -14.64
N LYS A 333 -36.04 23.89 -15.19
CA LYS A 333 -36.06 25.36 -15.22
C LYS A 333 -36.49 25.87 -16.59
#